data_AF-A0AAU7C991-F1
#
_entry.id   AF-A0AAU7C991-F1
#
_cell.length_a   1.000
_cell.length_b   1.000
_cell.length_c   1.000
_cell.angle_alpha   90.00
_cell.angle_beta   90.00
_cell.angle_gamma   90.00
#
_symmetry.space_group_name_H-M   'P 1'
#
loop_
_entity.id
_entity.type
_entity.pdbx_description
1 polymer ?
#
loop_
_entity_poly.entity_id
_entity_poly.type
_entity_poly.pdbx_seq_one_letter_code
_entity_poly.pdbx_strand_id
1 'polypeptide(L)'
;MLDAIPVGSRFRYADPVPLRVWRTAGYYTVTDATKNQFSLLTANVEIGSALLSDAEHLLDHAAEHQVLIYRTINMKDWSSPAWLVVTFYYWSFFLALSLTRLLGQTVWYLDQEAVEGFSIAAPNPPVKKVGAGTFGLACGSKLNSTEREVILCKSKESRLHEHLWKLFFKICKAKLSKFQAGTFDGLEERLFACFERSATQLGSHWPSDLRNVVNYRPGFAYDTIRRTRVLGNFDYLKGDKRVSVENLIDRLENNIALTRSASSVIQNPKIVSRMLVDFTFLLHAFVSELHEDLLNRNSLDNRWKHNRGRFLRGEGLYCDSGLWPCY
;
A
#
# COMPACT_ATOMS: atom_id res chain seq x y z
N MET A 1 17.20 -3.43 -0.01
CA MET A 1 15.83 -3.08 0.48
C MET A 1 14.81 -4.14 0.06
N LEU A 2 15.05 -4.91 -1.01
CA LEU A 2 14.21 -6.06 -1.41
C LEU A 2 14.63 -7.39 -0.77
N ASP A 3 15.45 -7.34 0.29
CA ASP A 3 15.98 -8.53 0.97
C ASP A 3 14.97 -9.16 1.95
N ALA A 4 13.77 -8.59 2.03
CA ALA A 4 12.65 -9.12 2.80
C ALA A 4 12.15 -10.46 2.25
N ILE A 5 12.11 -10.58 0.91
CA ILE A 5 11.71 -11.79 0.19
C ILE A 5 12.98 -12.39 -0.44
N PRO A 6 13.65 -13.33 0.25
CA PRO A 6 14.89 -13.93 -0.26
C PRO A 6 14.64 -14.93 -1.40
N VAL A 7 15.71 -15.26 -2.13
CA VAL A 7 15.73 -16.42 -3.03
C VAL A 7 15.28 -17.68 -2.28
N GLY A 8 14.47 -18.50 -2.95
CA GLY A 8 13.94 -19.73 -2.38
C GLY A 8 12.64 -19.56 -1.59
N SER A 9 12.16 -18.32 -1.36
CA SER A 9 10.77 -18.09 -0.93
C SER A 9 9.81 -18.82 -1.87
N ARG A 10 8.95 -19.66 -1.30
CA ARG A 10 8.00 -20.47 -2.05
C ARG A 10 6.62 -19.93 -1.75
N PHE A 11 5.88 -19.55 -2.78
CA PHE A 11 4.45 -19.39 -2.63
C PHE A 11 3.74 -20.58 -3.27
N ARG A 12 2.63 -20.98 -2.67
CA ARG A 12 1.74 -22.02 -3.19
C ARG A 12 0.45 -21.34 -3.61
N TYR A 13 0.28 -21.07 -4.90
CA TYR A 13 -0.93 -20.41 -5.40
C TYR A 13 -2.24 -21.10 -4.97
N ALA A 14 -2.23 -22.44 -4.87
CA ALA A 14 -3.41 -23.22 -4.46
C ALA A 14 -3.65 -23.23 -2.94
N ASP A 15 -2.63 -22.90 -2.14
CA ASP A 15 -2.67 -22.95 -0.67
C ASP A 15 -1.74 -21.86 -0.11
N PRO A 16 -2.11 -20.58 -0.29
CA PRO A 16 -1.28 -19.47 0.13
C PRO A 16 -1.18 -19.44 1.65
N VAL A 17 0.01 -19.10 2.16
CA VAL A 17 0.27 -18.99 3.59
C VAL A 17 0.47 -17.51 3.93
N PRO A 18 -0.61 -16.69 4.01
CA PRO A 18 -0.52 -15.29 4.41
C PRO A 18 0.01 -15.16 5.84
N LEU A 19 0.41 -13.95 6.25
CA LEU A 19 0.98 -13.69 7.58
C LEU A 19 0.09 -14.19 8.73
N ARG A 20 -1.23 -14.10 8.57
CA ARG A 20 -2.20 -14.62 9.55
C ARG A 20 -2.08 -16.13 9.77
N VAL A 21 -1.83 -16.89 8.70
CA VAL A 21 -1.67 -18.36 8.74
C VAL A 21 -0.26 -18.71 9.21
N TRP A 22 0.74 -18.00 8.72
CA TRP A 22 2.13 -18.16 9.19
C TRP A 22 2.25 -17.90 10.69
N ARG A 23 1.55 -16.90 11.24
CA ARG A 23 1.49 -16.66 12.69
C ARG A 23 1.09 -17.91 13.47
N THR A 24 0.10 -18.66 12.99
CA THR A 24 -0.47 -19.79 13.75
C THR A 24 0.23 -21.11 13.47
N ALA A 25 0.80 -21.29 12.27
CA ALA A 25 1.31 -22.57 11.81
C ALA A 25 2.79 -22.54 11.40
N GLY A 26 3.40 -21.36 11.34
CA GLY A 26 4.77 -21.18 10.92
C GLY A 26 5.78 -21.41 12.05
N TYR A 27 7.05 -21.59 11.66
CA TYR A 27 8.16 -21.82 12.58
C TYR A 27 8.85 -20.51 12.92
N TYR A 28 8.71 -20.10 14.18
CA TYR A 28 9.43 -18.99 14.76
C TYR A 28 9.60 -19.18 16.27
N THR A 29 10.61 -18.52 16.82
CA THR A 29 10.85 -18.44 18.26
C THR A 29 10.68 -16.99 18.68
N VAL A 30 9.88 -16.71 19.71
CA VAL A 30 9.84 -15.38 20.32
C VAL A 30 11.08 -15.24 21.19
N THR A 31 12.01 -14.37 20.82
CA THR A 31 13.29 -14.19 21.52
C THR A 31 13.20 -13.18 22.64
N ASP A 32 12.35 -12.16 22.48
CA ASP A 32 12.11 -11.13 23.49
C ASP A 32 10.68 -10.59 23.41
N ALA A 33 10.15 -10.16 24.56
CA ALA A 33 8.85 -9.54 24.66
C ALA A 33 8.84 -8.42 25.73
N THR A 34 8.47 -7.22 25.30
CA THR A 34 8.27 -6.06 26.16
C THR A 34 6.82 -5.59 26.06
N LYS A 35 6.43 -4.61 26.89
CA LYS A 35 5.07 -4.02 26.85
C LYS A 35 4.66 -3.46 25.47
N ASN A 36 5.62 -3.17 24.60
CA ASN A 36 5.41 -2.51 23.30
C ASN A 36 6.10 -3.22 22.13
N GLN A 37 6.73 -4.36 22.34
CA GLN A 37 7.53 -4.99 21.28
C GLN A 37 7.60 -6.50 21.46
N PHE A 38 7.55 -7.23 20.36
CA PHE A 38 8.00 -8.62 20.28
C PHE A 38 9.17 -8.72 19.31
N SER A 39 10.19 -9.49 19.66
CA SER A 39 11.26 -9.88 18.76
C SER A 39 11.13 -11.36 18.47
N LEU A 40 11.15 -11.72 17.19
CA LEU A 40 10.99 -13.08 16.70
C LEU A 40 12.25 -13.47 15.93
N LEU A 41 12.66 -14.73 16.07
CA LEU A 41 13.63 -15.38 15.19
C LEU A 41 12.89 -16.39 14.32
N THR A 42 13.06 -16.30 13.00
CA THR A 42 12.37 -17.18 12.05
C THR A 42 13.22 -17.43 10.81
N ALA A 43 12.87 -18.50 10.07
CA ALA A 43 13.51 -18.80 8.81
C ALA A 43 13.22 -17.70 7.75
N ASN A 44 14.28 -17.21 7.11
CA ASN A 44 14.26 -16.13 6.12
C ASN A 44 13.23 -16.36 5.02
N VAL A 45 13.27 -17.58 4.50
CA VAL A 45 12.48 -18.06 3.38
C VAL A 45 11.01 -18.12 3.77
N GLU A 46 10.71 -18.52 5.00
CA GLU A 46 9.35 -18.76 5.47
C GLU A 46 8.60 -17.44 5.67
N ILE A 47 9.16 -16.49 6.44
CA ILE A 47 8.55 -15.17 6.60
C ILE A 47 8.49 -14.42 5.27
N GLY A 48 9.51 -14.55 4.41
CA GLY A 48 9.47 -13.99 3.05
C GLY A 48 8.32 -14.58 2.23
N SER A 49 8.09 -15.89 2.31
CA SER A 49 6.98 -16.55 1.62
C SER A 49 5.62 -16.06 2.12
N ALA A 50 5.50 -15.81 3.43
CA ALA A 50 4.27 -15.30 4.02
C ALA A 50 3.99 -13.85 3.63
N LEU A 51 5.02 -12.99 3.63
CA LEU A 51 4.93 -11.61 3.17
C LEU A 51 4.57 -11.51 1.69
N LEU A 52 5.16 -12.35 0.84
CA LEU A 52 4.85 -12.42 -0.58
C LEU A 52 3.41 -12.89 -0.82
N SER A 53 2.96 -13.93 -0.10
CA SER A 53 1.58 -14.43 -0.21
C SER A 53 0.56 -13.37 0.20
N ASP A 54 0.82 -12.63 1.29
CA ASP A 54 0.03 -11.47 1.68
C ASP A 54 0.00 -10.40 0.58
N ALA A 55 1.17 -10.05 0.02
CA ALA A 55 1.27 -9.04 -1.02
C ALA A 55 0.48 -9.43 -2.29
N GLU A 56 0.55 -10.69 -2.72
CA GLU A 56 -0.23 -11.16 -3.88
C GLU A 56 -1.75 -11.05 -3.65
N HIS A 57 -2.24 -11.44 -2.48
CA HIS A 57 -3.66 -11.25 -2.12
C HIS A 57 -4.08 -9.77 -2.13
N LEU A 58 -3.22 -8.89 -1.62
CA LEU A 58 -3.48 -7.45 -1.60
C LEU A 58 -3.47 -6.86 -3.03
N LEU A 59 -2.61 -7.36 -3.91
CA LEU A 59 -2.57 -6.97 -5.32
C LEU A 59 -3.81 -7.46 -6.08
N ASP A 60 -4.40 -8.59 -5.71
CA ASP A 60 -5.69 -9.02 -6.26
C ASP A 60 -6.83 -8.08 -5.83
N HIS A 61 -6.88 -7.69 -4.55
CA HIS A 61 -7.83 -6.66 -4.11
C HIS A 61 -7.61 -5.32 -4.83
N ALA A 62 -6.37 -4.92 -5.06
CA ALA A 62 -6.05 -3.73 -5.85
C ALA A 62 -6.57 -3.86 -7.30
N ALA A 63 -6.44 -5.04 -7.92
CA ALA A 63 -6.98 -5.31 -9.25
C ALA A 63 -8.52 -5.27 -9.31
N GLU A 64 -9.21 -5.79 -8.29
CA GLU A 64 -10.68 -5.67 -8.19
C GLU A 64 -11.13 -4.20 -8.14
N HIS A 65 -10.43 -3.36 -7.38
CA HIS A 65 -10.74 -1.93 -7.28
C HIS A 65 -10.43 -1.18 -8.60
N GLN A 66 -9.34 -1.53 -9.27
CA GLN A 66 -8.98 -1.03 -10.59
C GLN A 66 -10.08 -1.33 -11.61
N VAL A 67 -10.57 -2.58 -11.65
CA VAL A 67 -11.69 -3.01 -12.51
C VAL A 67 -12.96 -2.24 -12.18
N LEU A 68 -13.31 -2.14 -10.89
CA LEU A 68 -14.52 -1.43 -10.45
C LEU A 68 -14.51 0.03 -10.90
N ILE A 69 -13.37 0.72 -10.74
CA ILE A 69 -13.19 2.11 -11.18
C ILE A 69 -13.28 2.20 -12.70
N TYR A 70 -12.55 1.34 -13.43
CA TYR A 70 -12.55 1.33 -14.88
C TYR A 70 -13.95 1.14 -15.46
N ARG A 71 -14.70 0.17 -14.93
CA ARG A 71 -16.10 -0.07 -15.31
C ARG A 71 -16.97 1.12 -14.98
N THR A 72 -16.88 1.66 -13.77
CA THR A 72 -17.69 2.81 -13.36
C THR A 72 -17.46 4.05 -14.24
N ILE A 73 -16.23 4.29 -14.68
CA ILE A 73 -15.88 5.46 -15.50
C ILE A 73 -16.33 5.25 -16.96
N ASN A 74 -16.17 4.05 -17.51
CA ASN A 74 -16.39 3.78 -18.93
C ASN A 74 -17.79 3.23 -19.24
N MET A 75 -18.50 2.68 -18.27
CA MET A 75 -19.90 2.27 -18.40
C MET A 75 -20.82 3.46 -18.14
N LYS A 76 -22.04 3.42 -18.70
CA LYS A 76 -23.03 4.50 -18.58
C LYS A 76 -23.75 4.51 -17.22
N ASP A 77 -23.32 3.68 -16.28
CA ASP A 77 -23.92 3.58 -14.96
C ASP A 77 -23.51 4.77 -14.09
N TRP A 78 -24.49 5.35 -13.41
CA TRP A 78 -24.22 6.44 -12.49
C TRP A 78 -23.53 5.91 -11.22
N SER A 79 -22.48 6.60 -10.79
CA SER A 79 -21.84 6.38 -9.49
C SER A 79 -21.54 7.71 -8.82
N SER A 80 -21.65 7.73 -7.50
CA SER A 80 -21.31 8.92 -6.72
C SER A 80 -19.81 9.21 -6.84
N PRO A 81 -19.40 10.46 -7.15
CA PRO A 81 -17.99 10.84 -7.10
C PRO A 81 -17.34 10.57 -5.74
N ALA A 82 -18.12 10.65 -4.66
CA ALA A 82 -17.65 10.30 -3.31
C ALA A 82 -17.27 8.82 -3.23
N TRP A 83 -18.07 7.94 -3.82
CA TRP A 83 -17.78 6.50 -3.87
C TRP A 83 -16.50 6.23 -4.66
N LEU A 84 -16.33 6.87 -5.83
CA LEU A 84 -15.11 6.75 -6.61
C LEU A 84 -13.86 7.15 -5.81
N VAL A 85 -13.90 8.26 -5.06
CA VAL A 85 -12.78 8.67 -4.19
C VAL A 85 -12.47 7.60 -3.13
N VAL A 86 -13.50 7.02 -2.51
CA VAL A 86 -13.33 5.94 -1.53
C VAL A 86 -12.75 4.69 -2.18
N THR A 87 -13.17 4.35 -3.40
CA THR A 87 -12.61 3.21 -4.15
C THR A 87 -11.14 3.46 -4.53
N PHE A 88 -10.77 4.65 -4.98
CA PHE A 88 -9.37 5.04 -5.24
C PHE A 88 -8.52 4.96 -3.97
N TYR A 89 -9.08 5.36 -2.83
CA TYR A 89 -8.41 5.24 -1.54
C TYR A 89 -8.10 3.78 -1.19
N TYR A 90 -9.07 2.87 -1.32
CA TYR A 90 -8.82 1.47 -1.00
C TYR A 90 -7.87 0.82 -2.01
N TRP A 91 -7.94 1.19 -3.28
CA TRP A 91 -6.96 0.76 -4.27
C TRP A 91 -5.53 1.15 -3.87
N SER A 92 -5.29 2.44 -3.60
CA SER A 92 -3.97 2.91 -3.16
C SER A 92 -3.57 2.32 -1.80
N PHE A 93 -4.50 2.10 -0.89
CA PHE A 93 -4.25 1.46 0.40
C PHE A 93 -3.73 0.01 0.24
N PHE A 94 -4.38 -0.79 -0.62
CA PHE A 94 -3.93 -2.16 -0.89
C PHE A 94 -2.57 -2.18 -1.59
N LEU A 95 -2.31 -1.25 -2.51
CA LEU A 95 -1.00 -1.09 -3.15
C LEU A 95 0.09 -0.72 -2.13
N ALA A 96 -0.16 0.26 -1.25
CA ALA A 96 0.78 0.67 -0.21
C ALA A 96 1.06 -0.47 0.79
N LEU A 97 0.03 -1.25 1.15
CA LEU A 97 0.20 -2.40 2.04
C LEU A 97 0.99 -3.53 1.34
N SER A 98 0.74 -3.77 0.05
CA SER A 98 1.51 -4.72 -0.76
C SER A 98 2.98 -4.31 -0.81
N LEU A 99 3.25 -3.06 -1.16
CA LEU A 99 4.61 -2.50 -1.22
C LEU A 99 5.35 -2.67 0.11
N THR A 100 4.73 -2.26 1.21
CA THR A 100 5.34 -2.32 2.53
C THR A 100 5.62 -3.76 2.97
N ARG A 101 4.77 -4.73 2.58
CA ARG A 101 5.02 -6.17 2.74
C ARG A 101 6.22 -6.65 1.92
N LEU A 102 6.31 -6.27 0.65
CA LEU A 102 7.45 -6.61 -0.23
C LEU A 102 8.78 -6.03 0.29
N LEU A 103 8.73 -4.87 0.95
CA LEU A 103 9.90 -4.23 1.57
C LEU A 103 10.22 -4.78 2.98
N GLY A 104 9.38 -5.67 3.53
CA GLY A 104 9.54 -6.20 4.88
C GLY A 104 9.40 -5.15 5.99
N GLN A 105 8.72 -4.04 5.72
CA GLN A 105 8.46 -2.96 6.68
C GLN A 105 7.03 -2.50 6.52
N THR A 106 6.14 -3.01 7.36
CA THR A 106 4.70 -2.99 7.13
C THR A 106 3.91 -2.86 8.43
N VAL A 107 2.61 -2.67 8.33
CA VAL A 107 1.70 -2.68 9.48
C VAL A 107 0.95 -4.01 9.58
N TRP A 108 0.65 -4.42 10.79
CA TRP A 108 -0.06 -5.66 11.05
C TRP A 108 -0.99 -5.47 12.24
N TYR A 109 -2.28 -5.72 12.04
CA TYR A 109 -3.23 -5.78 13.15
C TYR A 109 -3.11 -7.14 13.82
N LEU A 110 -2.92 -7.13 15.13
CA LEU A 110 -2.87 -8.30 15.99
C LEU A 110 -4.03 -8.24 16.98
N ASP A 111 -4.89 -9.25 16.94
CA ASP A 111 -5.95 -9.44 17.92
C ASP A 111 -5.38 -9.87 19.29
N GLN A 112 -6.26 -9.95 20.28
CA GLN A 112 -5.85 -10.29 21.64
C GLN A 112 -5.24 -11.69 21.72
N GLU A 113 -5.79 -12.64 20.97
CA GLU A 113 -5.28 -14.01 20.86
C GLU A 113 -3.85 -14.03 20.28
N ALA A 114 -3.58 -13.26 19.22
CA ALA A 114 -2.24 -13.14 18.63
C ALA A 114 -1.21 -12.69 19.67
N VAL A 115 -1.57 -11.63 20.39
CA VAL A 115 -0.66 -10.94 21.30
C VAL A 115 -0.40 -11.81 22.52
N GLU A 116 -1.42 -12.52 23.01
CA GLU A 116 -1.28 -13.52 24.07
C GLU A 116 -0.41 -14.70 23.62
N GLY A 117 -0.62 -15.21 22.40
CA GLY A 117 0.21 -16.26 21.81
C GLY A 117 1.70 -15.90 21.79
N PHE A 118 2.04 -14.69 21.32
CA PHE A 118 3.43 -14.21 21.36
C PHE A 118 3.95 -14.01 22.79
N SER A 119 3.11 -13.49 23.69
CA SER A 119 3.51 -13.27 25.09
C SER A 119 3.82 -14.56 25.83
N ILE A 120 3.06 -15.64 25.56
CA ILE A 120 3.25 -16.96 26.15
C ILE A 120 4.49 -17.65 25.59
N ALA A 121 4.75 -17.50 24.29
CA ALA A 121 5.90 -18.10 23.63
C ALA A 121 7.24 -17.41 23.96
N ALA A 122 7.21 -16.22 24.58
CA ALA A 122 8.41 -15.50 24.99
C ALA A 122 9.09 -16.16 26.22
N PRO A 123 10.43 -16.28 26.25
CA PRO A 123 11.13 -16.88 27.38
C PRO A 123 10.96 -16.09 28.68
N ASN A 124 10.83 -14.76 28.56
CA ASN A 124 10.53 -13.86 29.66
C ASN A 124 9.25 -13.08 29.31
N PRO A 125 8.07 -13.58 29.70
CA PRO A 125 6.82 -12.89 29.44
C PRO A 125 6.83 -11.46 30.01
N PRO A 126 6.27 -10.47 29.31
CA PRO A 126 6.33 -9.08 29.75
C PRO A 126 5.52 -8.90 31.04
N VAL A 127 6.11 -8.23 32.04
CA VAL A 127 5.47 -7.95 33.34
C VAL A 127 4.13 -7.22 33.18
N LYS A 128 4.00 -6.38 32.14
CA LYS A 128 2.74 -5.73 31.76
C LYS A 128 2.21 -6.39 30.50
N LYS A 129 0.94 -6.81 30.54
CA LYS A 129 0.23 -7.37 29.39
C LYS A 129 0.29 -6.43 28.20
N VAL A 130 0.74 -6.95 27.06
CA VAL A 130 0.65 -6.26 25.77
C VAL A 130 -0.80 -6.36 25.32
N GLY A 131 -1.42 -5.24 24.94
CA GLY A 131 -2.79 -5.26 24.41
C GLY A 131 -2.82 -5.52 22.89
N ALA A 132 -3.95 -5.99 22.38
CA ALA A 132 -4.27 -6.01 20.95
C ALA A 132 -4.09 -4.64 20.26
N GLY A 133 -4.00 -4.65 18.93
CA GLY A 133 -4.01 -3.44 18.12
C GLY A 133 -3.08 -3.50 16.91
N THR A 134 -2.71 -2.32 16.42
CA THR A 134 -1.79 -2.17 15.29
C THR A 134 -0.35 -2.31 15.74
N PHE A 135 0.45 -3.08 15.02
CA PHE A 135 1.90 -3.22 15.19
C PHE A 135 2.59 -2.86 13.87
N GLY A 136 3.76 -2.23 13.96
CA GLY A 136 4.71 -2.17 12.86
C GLY A 136 5.53 -3.46 12.86
N LEU A 137 5.55 -4.18 11.74
CA LEU A 137 6.42 -5.31 11.50
C LEU A 137 7.63 -4.82 10.68
N ALA A 138 8.82 -5.10 11.18
CA ALA A 138 10.06 -4.86 10.46
C ALA A 138 10.90 -6.14 10.42
N CYS A 139 11.24 -6.60 9.22
CA CYS A 139 12.22 -7.63 9.02
C CYS A 139 13.61 -7.03 9.28
N GLY A 140 14.23 -7.42 10.39
CA GLY A 140 15.56 -7.00 10.79
C GLY A 140 16.67 -7.64 9.96
N SER A 141 17.89 -7.55 10.50
CA SER A 141 19.09 -8.14 9.92
C SER A 141 18.98 -9.66 9.86
N LYS A 142 19.61 -10.24 8.82
CA LYS A 142 19.84 -11.68 8.78
C LYS A 142 20.89 -12.03 9.85
N LEU A 143 20.58 -12.98 10.72
CA LEU A 143 21.55 -13.48 11.69
C LEU A 143 22.51 -14.47 11.02
N ASN A 144 21.99 -15.26 10.08
CA ASN A 144 22.75 -16.17 9.25
C ASN A 144 22.05 -16.38 7.90
N SER A 145 22.52 -17.35 7.11
CA SER A 145 21.96 -17.64 5.78
C SER A 145 20.50 -18.11 5.80
N THR A 146 20.04 -18.69 6.91
CA THR A 146 18.72 -19.32 7.05
C THR A 146 17.76 -18.55 7.94
N GLU A 147 18.25 -17.74 8.88
CA GLU A 147 17.45 -17.10 9.93
C GLU A 147 17.63 -15.57 9.99
N ARG A 148 16.54 -14.90 10.37
CA ARG A 148 16.47 -13.44 10.52
C ARG A 148 15.61 -13.05 11.70
N GLU A 149 15.89 -11.86 12.19
CA GLU A 149 15.05 -11.20 13.17
C GLU A 149 13.81 -10.58 12.49
N VAL A 150 12.66 -10.69 13.17
CA VAL A 150 11.43 -9.96 12.85
C VAL A 150 10.98 -9.23 14.10
N ILE A 151 10.84 -7.92 14.00
CA ILE A 151 10.47 -7.05 15.12
C ILE A 151 9.03 -6.60 14.92
N LEU A 152 8.19 -6.79 15.94
CA LEU A 152 6.82 -6.30 16.01
C LEU A 152 6.73 -5.19 17.05
N CYS A 153 6.67 -3.94 16.63
CA CYS A 153 6.55 -2.79 17.52
C CYS A 153 5.11 -2.32 17.61
N LYS A 154 4.53 -2.31 18.81
CA LYS A 154 3.18 -1.79 19.04
C LYS A 154 3.13 -0.31 18.65
N SER A 155 2.19 -0.01 17.77
CA SER A 155 1.90 1.34 17.31
C SER A 155 1.33 2.18 18.45
N LYS A 156 1.71 3.47 18.48
CA LYS A 156 0.99 4.46 19.32
C LYS A 156 -0.33 4.87 18.66
N GLU A 157 -0.41 4.80 17.34
CA GLU A 157 -1.64 4.98 16.59
C GLU A 157 -2.55 3.75 16.77
N SER A 158 -3.82 3.97 17.12
CA SER A 158 -4.81 2.90 17.22
C SER A 158 -5.28 2.40 15.85
N ARG A 159 -5.20 3.25 14.81
CA ARG A 159 -5.77 3.01 13.49
C ARG A 159 -4.71 2.52 12.50
N LEU A 160 -4.93 1.33 11.95
CA LEU A 160 -4.02 0.69 11.00
C LEU A 160 -3.77 1.55 9.74
N HIS A 161 -4.82 2.18 9.21
CA HIS A 161 -4.72 3.03 8.02
C HIS A 161 -3.76 4.20 8.20
N GLU A 162 -3.88 4.91 9.32
CA GLU A 162 -3.02 6.03 9.67
C GLU A 162 -1.56 5.56 9.81
N HIS A 163 -1.33 4.45 10.53
CA HIS A 163 0.03 3.92 10.67
C HIS A 163 0.64 3.49 9.33
N LEU A 164 -0.15 2.89 8.43
CA LEU A 164 0.34 2.49 7.10
C LEU A 164 0.83 3.71 6.32
N TRP A 165 0.05 4.78 6.25
CA TRP A 165 0.44 5.96 5.47
C TRP A 165 1.66 6.66 6.06
N LYS A 166 1.74 6.79 7.41
CA LYS A 166 2.97 7.24 8.09
C LYS A 166 4.19 6.42 7.70
N LEU A 167 4.06 5.10 7.71
CA LEU A 167 5.14 4.19 7.36
C LEU A 167 5.54 4.33 5.88
N PHE A 168 4.57 4.36 4.98
CA PHE A 168 4.79 4.57 3.54
C PHE A 168 5.55 5.88 3.28
N PHE A 169 5.08 7.00 3.80
CA PHE A 169 5.74 8.29 3.58
C PHE A 169 7.11 8.38 4.27
N LYS A 170 7.30 7.69 5.41
CA LYS A 170 8.63 7.54 6.03
C LYS A 170 9.61 6.80 5.10
N ILE A 171 9.16 5.72 4.44
CA ILE A 171 9.96 4.99 3.46
C ILE A 171 10.30 5.90 2.28
N CYS A 172 9.32 6.64 1.73
CA CYS A 172 9.55 7.57 0.63
C CYS A 172 10.57 8.65 1.00
N LYS A 173 10.44 9.25 2.18
CA LYS A 173 11.39 10.26 2.69
C LYS A 173 12.81 9.69 2.83
N ALA A 174 12.94 8.51 3.41
CA ALA A 174 14.24 7.86 3.59
C ALA A 174 14.92 7.52 2.25
N LYS A 175 14.13 7.17 1.23
CA LYS A 175 14.62 6.93 -0.13
C LYS A 175 15.00 8.23 -0.83
N LEU A 176 14.20 9.28 -0.71
CA LEU A 176 14.49 10.61 -1.27
C LEU A 176 15.80 11.20 -0.72
N SER A 177 16.06 11.07 0.58
CA SER A 177 17.32 11.54 1.18
C SER A 177 18.57 10.85 0.62
N LYS A 178 18.44 9.64 0.04
CA LYS A 178 19.55 8.97 -0.63
C LYS A 178 19.81 9.55 -2.01
N PHE A 179 18.79 10.04 -2.71
CA PHE A 179 18.94 10.68 -4.01
C PHE A 179 19.75 11.96 -3.94
N GLN A 180 19.50 12.76 -2.91
CA GLN A 180 20.24 14.01 -2.65
C GLN A 180 21.75 13.80 -2.44
N ALA A 181 22.20 12.56 -2.25
CA ALA A 181 23.59 12.20 -2.02
C ALA A 181 24.31 11.59 -3.24
N GLY A 182 23.70 11.52 -4.43
CA GLY A 182 24.32 10.89 -5.61
C GLY A 182 23.66 11.22 -6.96
N THR A 183 24.10 10.54 -8.03
CA THR A 183 23.54 10.62 -9.40
C THR A 183 22.48 9.55 -9.61
N PHE A 184 21.22 9.96 -9.78
CA PHE A 184 20.08 9.03 -9.92
C PHE A 184 19.19 9.38 -11.11
N ASP A 185 18.31 8.45 -11.46
CA ASP A 185 17.25 8.67 -12.43
C ASP A 185 16.34 9.82 -11.97
N GLY A 186 16.25 10.85 -12.80
CA GLY A 186 15.45 12.04 -12.53
C GLY A 186 13.96 11.71 -12.34
N LEU A 187 13.44 10.66 -12.96
CA LEU A 187 12.04 10.27 -12.77
C LEU A 187 11.79 9.61 -11.41
N GLU A 188 12.66 8.69 -11.00
CA GLU A 188 12.56 8.05 -9.66
C GLU A 188 12.65 9.11 -8.56
N GLU A 189 13.61 10.04 -8.66
CA GLU A 189 13.74 11.15 -7.69
C GLU A 189 12.47 12.01 -7.64
N ARG A 190 11.96 12.44 -8.80
CA ARG A 190 10.73 13.25 -8.88
C ARG A 190 9.52 12.53 -8.30
N LEU A 191 9.38 11.23 -8.55
CA LEU A 191 8.30 10.42 -7.97
C LEU A 191 8.33 10.44 -6.45
N PHE A 192 9.49 10.13 -5.84
CA PHE A 192 9.64 10.14 -4.39
C PHE A 192 9.51 11.54 -3.80
N ALA A 193 9.95 12.59 -4.51
CA ALA A 193 9.72 13.97 -4.14
C ALA A 193 8.23 14.34 -4.14
N CYS A 194 7.44 13.85 -5.10
CA CYS A 194 6.00 14.07 -5.13
C CYS A 194 5.30 13.41 -3.93
N PHE A 195 5.63 12.15 -3.64
CA PHE A 195 5.06 11.45 -2.50
C PHE A 195 5.39 12.16 -1.17
N GLU A 196 6.65 12.53 -0.95
CA GLU A 196 7.07 13.25 0.26
C GLU A 196 6.39 14.63 0.38
N ARG A 197 6.40 15.43 -0.70
CA ARG A 197 5.79 16.77 -0.71
C ARG A 197 4.28 16.71 -0.44
N SER A 198 3.58 15.69 -0.95
CA SER A 198 2.16 15.50 -0.67
C SER A 198 1.89 15.32 0.83
N ALA A 199 2.73 14.54 1.53
CA ALA A 199 2.64 14.31 2.96
C ALA A 199 3.08 15.53 3.79
N THR A 200 4.08 16.28 3.32
CA THR A 200 4.50 17.54 3.97
C THR A 200 3.40 18.60 3.89
N GLN A 201 2.71 18.70 2.75
CA GLN A 201 1.64 19.68 2.54
C GLN A 201 0.35 19.35 3.29
N LEU A 202 -0.13 18.09 3.19
CA LEU A 202 -1.46 17.70 3.67
C LEU A 202 -1.44 16.84 4.94
N GLY A 203 -0.24 16.51 5.44
CA GLY A 203 -0.02 15.57 6.53
C GLY A 203 0.12 14.13 6.04
N SER A 204 0.91 13.31 6.76
CA SER A 204 1.16 11.90 6.40
C SER A 204 -0.07 10.98 6.38
N HIS A 205 -1.22 11.46 6.85
CA HIS A 205 -2.49 10.71 6.88
C HIS A 205 -3.51 11.20 5.85
N TRP A 206 -3.13 12.14 4.99
CA TRP A 206 -4.05 12.83 4.10
C TRP A 206 -4.93 11.90 3.25
N PRO A 207 -4.49 10.70 2.78
CA PRO A 207 -5.38 9.82 2.03
C PRO A 207 -6.55 9.32 2.92
N SER A 208 -6.25 8.94 4.17
CA SER A 208 -7.28 8.51 5.14
C SER A 208 -8.18 9.67 5.55
N ASP A 209 -7.63 10.86 5.74
CA ASP A 209 -8.41 12.04 6.07
C ASP A 209 -9.36 12.42 4.94
N LEU A 210 -8.90 12.40 3.67
CA LEU A 210 -9.75 12.63 2.51
C LEU A 210 -10.88 11.59 2.46
N ARG A 211 -10.56 10.29 2.61
CA ARG A 211 -11.56 9.23 2.62
C ARG A 211 -12.59 9.44 3.73
N ASN A 212 -12.17 9.78 4.95
CA ASN A 212 -13.08 10.01 6.06
C ASN A 212 -13.98 11.23 5.85
N VAL A 213 -13.42 12.32 5.32
CA VAL A 213 -14.16 13.53 4.95
C VAL A 213 -15.23 13.20 3.92
N VAL A 214 -14.85 12.55 2.82
CA VAL A 214 -15.76 12.24 1.72
C VAL A 214 -16.81 11.20 2.10
N ASN A 215 -16.46 10.21 2.93
CA ASN A 215 -17.35 9.11 3.29
C ASN A 215 -18.33 9.45 4.42
N TYR A 216 -17.93 10.28 5.40
CA TYR A 216 -18.74 10.51 6.61
C TYR A 216 -19.28 11.91 6.76
N ARG A 217 -18.76 12.92 6.05
CA ARG A 217 -19.31 14.28 6.17
C ARG A 217 -20.50 14.46 5.23
N PRO A 218 -21.62 15.01 5.72
CA PRO A 218 -22.72 15.42 4.86
C PRO A 218 -22.25 16.42 3.79
N GLY A 219 -22.80 16.31 2.58
CA GLY A 219 -22.44 17.20 1.48
C GLY A 219 -21.23 16.77 0.66
N PHE A 220 -20.95 15.47 0.58
CA PHE A 220 -20.07 14.89 -0.45
C PHE A 220 -20.83 13.81 -1.26
N ALA A 221 -21.49 12.87 -0.56
CA ALA A 221 -22.28 11.83 -1.22
C ALA A 221 -23.55 12.36 -1.91
N TYR A 222 -24.16 13.41 -1.36
CA TYR A 222 -25.44 13.99 -1.84
C TYR A 222 -25.26 15.27 -2.67
N ASP A 223 -24.02 15.63 -3.05
CA ASP A 223 -23.76 16.85 -3.82
C ASP A 223 -24.40 16.84 -5.20
N THR A 224 -24.62 15.67 -5.78
CA THR A 224 -25.31 15.54 -7.05
C THR A 224 -26.77 16.01 -6.93
N ILE A 225 -27.43 15.73 -5.80
CA ILE A 225 -28.79 16.18 -5.52
C ILE A 225 -28.82 17.68 -5.22
N ARG A 226 -27.83 18.18 -4.46
CA ARG A 226 -27.73 19.60 -4.08
C ARG A 226 -27.10 20.51 -5.15
N ARG A 227 -26.58 19.92 -6.24
CA ARG A 227 -25.88 20.61 -7.35
C ARG A 227 -24.68 21.46 -6.94
N THR A 228 -24.10 21.21 -5.77
CA THR A 228 -22.93 21.92 -5.21
C THR A 228 -21.61 21.46 -5.84
N ARG A 229 -21.56 20.26 -6.44
CA ARG A 229 -20.41 19.67 -7.17
C ARG A 229 -19.05 19.89 -6.47
N VAL A 230 -18.96 19.54 -5.19
CA VAL A 230 -17.72 19.69 -4.40
C VAL A 230 -16.61 18.77 -4.92
N LEU A 231 -16.98 17.58 -5.42
CA LEU A 231 -16.08 16.65 -6.12
C LEU A 231 -16.29 16.73 -7.65
N GLY A 232 -15.21 16.48 -8.40
CA GLY A 232 -15.27 16.42 -9.87
C GLY A 232 -15.80 15.08 -10.37
N ASN A 233 -16.43 15.06 -11.54
CA ASN A 233 -17.07 13.86 -12.11
C ASN A 233 -16.10 12.82 -12.72
N PHE A 234 -14.80 12.91 -12.47
CA PHE A 234 -13.76 12.02 -13.03
C PHE A 234 -13.82 11.77 -14.55
N ASP A 235 -14.59 12.57 -15.30
CA ASP A 235 -14.80 12.43 -16.75
C ASP A 235 -13.49 12.52 -17.55
N TYR A 236 -12.46 13.17 -16.99
CA TYR A 236 -11.14 13.25 -17.60
C TYR A 236 -10.42 11.90 -17.70
N LEU A 237 -10.89 10.89 -16.95
CA LEU A 237 -10.42 9.51 -17.01
C LEU A 237 -11.17 8.66 -18.05
N LYS A 238 -12.22 9.19 -18.68
CA LYS A 238 -13.00 8.45 -19.68
C LYS A 238 -12.20 8.20 -20.96
N GLY A 239 -12.44 7.04 -21.54
CA GLY A 239 -11.80 6.56 -22.76
C GLY A 239 -10.44 5.91 -22.50
N ASP A 240 -9.78 5.46 -23.57
CA ASP A 240 -8.47 4.80 -23.51
C ASP A 240 -7.32 5.81 -23.36
N LYS A 241 -7.47 6.75 -22.44
CA LYS A 241 -6.47 7.78 -22.16
C LYS A 241 -5.46 7.23 -21.18
N ARG A 242 -4.55 6.44 -21.71
CA ARG A 242 -3.40 6.01 -20.93
C ARG A 242 -2.42 7.14 -20.78
N VAL A 243 -1.78 7.19 -19.64
CA VAL A 243 -0.91 8.30 -19.25
C VAL A 243 0.45 7.71 -18.93
N SER A 244 1.50 8.25 -19.54
CA SER A 244 2.87 7.87 -19.17
C SER A 244 3.15 8.23 -17.70
N VAL A 245 4.07 7.52 -17.07
CA VAL A 245 4.50 7.80 -15.69
C VAL A 245 4.96 9.26 -15.54
N GLU A 246 5.71 9.79 -16.51
CA GLU A 246 6.15 11.19 -16.54
C GLU A 246 4.98 12.18 -16.52
N ASN A 247 3.97 11.98 -17.38
CA ASN A 247 2.77 12.82 -17.41
C ASN A 247 1.98 12.73 -16.10
N LEU A 248 1.97 11.57 -15.43
CA LEU A 248 1.33 11.41 -14.12
C LEU A 248 2.11 12.14 -13.01
N ILE A 249 3.44 12.11 -13.05
CA ILE A 249 4.29 12.90 -12.15
C ILE A 249 4.00 14.39 -12.35
N ASP A 250 4.01 14.88 -13.60
CA ASP A 250 3.70 16.28 -13.92
C ASP A 250 2.33 16.71 -13.37
N ARG A 251 1.30 15.86 -13.54
CA ARG A 251 -0.04 16.11 -13.01
C ARG A 251 -0.05 16.15 -11.49
N LEU A 252 0.63 15.23 -10.83
CA LEU A 252 0.71 15.19 -9.38
C LEU A 252 1.46 16.41 -8.83
N GLU A 253 2.59 16.81 -9.43
CA GLU A 253 3.34 18.02 -9.07
C GLU A 253 2.46 19.27 -9.18
N ASN A 254 1.74 19.41 -10.30
CA ASN A 254 0.81 20.50 -10.52
C ASN A 254 -0.30 20.53 -9.48
N ASN A 255 -0.91 19.37 -9.19
CA ASN A 255 -1.96 19.29 -8.18
C ASN A 255 -1.42 19.60 -6.76
N ILE A 256 -0.22 19.14 -6.40
CA ILE A 256 0.45 19.52 -5.14
C ILE A 256 0.65 21.03 -5.08
N ALA A 257 1.13 21.67 -6.15
CA ALA A 257 1.33 23.12 -6.21
C ALA A 257 0.02 23.89 -5.98
N LEU A 258 -1.09 23.41 -6.55
CA LEU A 258 -2.43 23.98 -6.35
C LEU A 258 -2.97 23.81 -4.92
N THR A 259 -2.38 22.92 -4.11
CA THR A 259 -2.72 22.75 -2.69
C THR A 259 -1.83 23.50 -1.72
N ARG A 260 -0.85 24.31 -2.19
CA ARG A 260 0.09 25.03 -1.31
C ARG A 260 -0.57 25.91 -0.25
N SER A 261 -1.73 26.50 -0.57
CA SER A 261 -2.52 27.32 0.37
C SER A 261 -3.45 26.51 1.27
N ALA A 262 -3.61 25.21 1.00
CA ALA A 262 -4.43 24.32 1.80
C ALA A 262 -3.60 23.68 2.92
N SER A 263 -3.99 23.95 4.17
CA SER A 263 -3.51 23.28 5.38
C SER A 263 -4.29 21.99 5.71
N SER A 264 -5.39 21.70 5.01
CA SER A 264 -6.15 20.47 5.21
C SER A 264 -6.87 19.99 3.95
N VAL A 265 -7.18 18.69 3.91
CA VAL A 265 -7.94 18.05 2.81
C VAL A 265 -9.33 18.65 2.57
N ILE A 266 -9.89 19.36 3.56
CA ILE A 266 -11.26 19.93 3.54
C ILE A 266 -11.29 21.25 2.76
N GLN A 267 -10.18 21.98 2.69
CA GLN A 267 -10.15 23.30 2.04
C GLN A 267 -10.23 23.18 0.51
N ASN A 268 -9.72 22.09 -0.06
CA ASN A 268 -9.77 21.87 -1.51
C ASN A 268 -9.98 20.39 -1.88
N PRO A 269 -11.10 19.77 -1.48
CA PRO A 269 -11.35 18.34 -1.66
C PRO A 269 -11.34 17.92 -3.15
N LYS A 270 -11.68 18.84 -4.06
CA LYS A 270 -11.64 18.60 -5.51
C LYS A 270 -10.22 18.39 -6.03
N ILE A 271 -9.27 19.24 -5.63
CA ILE A 271 -7.87 19.06 -6.04
C ILE A 271 -7.26 17.88 -5.30
N VAL A 272 -7.53 17.72 -4.01
CA VAL A 272 -6.97 16.61 -3.21
C VAL A 272 -7.49 15.24 -3.69
N SER A 273 -8.72 15.15 -4.18
CA SER A 273 -9.23 13.94 -4.86
C SER A 273 -8.55 13.66 -6.21
N ARG A 274 -8.18 14.69 -6.98
CA ARG A 274 -7.36 14.51 -8.19
C ARG A 274 -5.94 14.04 -7.84
N MET A 275 -5.34 14.61 -6.80
CA MET A 275 -4.07 14.13 -6.25
C MET A 275 -4.14 12.66 -5.90
N LEU A 276 -5.22 12.20 -5.25
CA LEU A 276 -5.40 10.79 -4.91
C LEU A 276 -5.43 9.89 -6.15
N VAL A 277 -6.08 10.32 -7.23
CA VAL A 277 -6.10 9.56 -8.49
C VAL A 277 -4.69 9.42 -9.06
N ASP A 278 -3.97 10.53 -9.24
CA ASP A 278 -2.62 10.51 -9.82
C ASP A 278 -1.66 9.72 -8.92
N PHE A 279 -1.75 9.92 -7.61
CA PHE A 279 -1.00 9.17 -6.61
C PHE A 279 -1.27 7.67 -6.69
N THR A 280 -2.53 7.26 -6.84
CA THR A 280 -2.91 5.84 -6.95
C THR A 280 -2.33 5.21 -8.21
N PHE A 281 -2.39 5.90 -9.35
CA PHE A 281 -1.84 5.42 -10.61
C PHE A 281 -0.31 5.28 -10.56
N LEU A 282 0.39 6.29 -10.03
CA LEU A 282 1.84 6.23 -9.84
C LEU A 282 2.25 5.12 -8.87
N LEU A 283 1.53 4.98 -7.76
CA LEU A 283 1.78 3.90 -6.81
C LEU A 283 1.52 2.53 -7.46
N HIS A 284 0.50 2.40 -8.30
CA HIS A 284 0.22 1.17 -9.03
C HIS A 284 1.37 0.79 -9.97
N ALA A 285 1.86 1.75 -10.78
CA ALA A 285 2.97 1.54 -11.69
C ALA A 285 4.23 1.11 -10.91
N PHE A 286 4.57 1.86 -9.87
CA PHE A 286 5.74 1.58 -9.04
C PHE A 286 5.68 0.20 -8.37
N VAL A 287 4.53 -0.16 -7.78
CA VAL A 287 4.38 -1.45 -7.11
C VAL A 287 4.39 -2.61 -8.11
N SER A 288 3.80 -2.43 -9.30
CA SER A 288 3.79 -3.46 -10.34
C SER A 288 5.21 -3.73 -10.86
N GLU A 289 5.98 -2.68 -11.12
CA GLU A 289 7.38 -2.80 -11.56
C GLU A 289 8.27 -3.42 -10.47
N LEU A 290 8.14 -2.97 -9.22
CA LEU A 290 8.91 -3.53 -8.11
C LEU A 290 8.58 -5.00 -7.85
N HIS A 291 7.30 -5.35 -7.93
CA HIS A 291 6.83 -6.73 -7.79
C HIS A 291 7.40 -7.61 -8.90
N GLU A 292 7.38 -7.14 -10.14
CA GLU A 292 7.97 -7.83 -11.29
C GLU A 292 9.48 -8.02 -11.15
N ASP A 293 10.22 -6.97 -10.83
CA ASP A 293 11.68 -7.05 -10.57
C ASP A 293 11.97 -8.06 -9.47
N LEU A 294 11.20 -8.05 -8.37
CA LEU A 294 11.37 -9.00 -7.28
C LEU A 294 11.15 -10.46 -7.73
N LEU A 295 10.05 -10.73 -8.46
CA LEU A 295 9.75 -12.07 -8.95
C LEU A 295 10.84 -12.57 -9.91
N ASN A 296 11.27 -11.71 -10.83
CA ASN A 296 12.29 -12.05 -11.83
C ASN A 296 13.67 -12.27 -11.18
N ARG A 297 14.11 -11.33 -10.34
CA ARG A 297 15.42 -11.37 -9.66
C ARG A 297 15.61 -12.62 -8.81
N ASN A 298 14.55 -13.03 -8.13
CA ASN A 298 14.58 -14.19 -7.25
C ASN A 298 14.11 -15.49 -7.93
N SER A 299 13.83 -15.45 -9.24
CA SER A 299 13.29 -16.59 -10.01
C SER A 299 12.06 -17.23 -9.34
N LEU A 300 11.16 -16.39 -8.84
CA LEU A 300 9.95 -16.81 -8.17
C LEU A 300 8.88 -17.18 -9.21
N ASP A 301 7.92 -18.01 -8.79
CA ASP A 301 6.80 -18.39 -9.65
C ASP A 301 5.96 -17.14 -10.04
N ASN A 302 5.49 -17.09 -11.27
CA ASN A 302 4.74 -15.94 -11.79
C ASN A 302 3.24 -16.26 -11.99
N ARG A 303 2.77 -17.47 -11.72
CA ARG A 303 1.40 -17.91 -12.05
C ARG A 303 0.31 -17.04 -11.43
N TRP A 304 0.51 -16.54 -10.21
CA TRP A 304 -0.47 -15.66 -9.56
C TRP A 304 -0.60 -14.32 -10.30
N LYS A 305 0.53 -13.65 -10.57
CA LYS A 305 0.58 -12.46 -11.43
C LYS A 305 -0.09 -12.71 -12.79
N HIS A 306 0.18 -13.85 -13.43
CA HIS A 306 -0.46 -14.22 -14.70
C HIS A 306 -1.96 -14.39 -14.56
N ASN A 307 -2.46 -15.00 -13.49
CA ASN A 307 -3.88 -15.15 -13.21
C ASN A 307 -4.56 -13.80 -13.01
N ARG A 308 -3.95 -12.90 -12.22
CA ARG A 308 -4.40 -11.51 -12.07
C ARG A 308 -4.42 -10.79 -13.43
N GLY A 309 -3.39 -10.96 -14.26
CA GLY A 309 -3.36 -10.43 -15.62
C GLY A 309 -4.47 -10.98 -16.53
N ARG A 310 -4.81 -12.29 -16.41
CA ARG A 310 -5.94 -12.90 -17.14
C ARG A 310 -7.28 -12.33 -16.68
N PHE A 311 -7.48 -12.14 -15.38
CA PHE A 311 -8.66 -11.47 -14.82
C PHE A 311 -8.80 -10.05 -15.40
N LEU A 312 -7.77 -9.23 -15.28
CA LEU A 312 -7.75 -7.86 -15.82
C LEU A 312 -8.01 -7.82 -17.34
N ARG A 313 -7.49 -8.78 -18.12
CA ARG A 313 -7.80 -8.94 -19.55
C ARG A 313 -9.29 -9.26 -19.78
N GLY A 314 -9.83 -10.23 -19.05
CA GLY A 314 -11.24 -10.62 -19.15
C GLY A 314 -12.19 -9.48 -18.82
N GLU A 315 -11.76 -8.55 -17.96
CA GLU A 315 -12.53 -7.38 -17.55
C GLU A 315 -12.36 -6.17 -18.50
N GLY A 316 -11.57 -6.31 -19.58
CA GLY A 316 -11.41 -5.30 -20.63
C GLY A 316 -10.41 -4.18 -20.31
N LEU A 317 -9.47 -4.40 -19.39
CA LEU A 317 -8.47 -3.38 -19.01
C LEU A 317 -7.22 -3.40 -19.89
N TYR A 318 -7.05 -4.43 -20.71
CA TYR A 318 -5.98 -4.50 -21.70
C TYR A 318 -6.47 -3.99 -23.05
N CYS A 319 -5.64 -3.19 -23.71
CA CYS A 319 -5.78 -2.84 -25.11
C CYS A 319 -4.42 -3.04 -25.80
N ASP A 320 -4.34 -2.75 -27.11
CA ASP A 320 -3.16 -2.95 -27.94
C ASP A 320 -1.88 -2.28 -27.39
N SER A 321 -2.01 -1.28 -26.52
CA SER A 321 -0.88 -0.54 -25.93
C SER A 321 -0.49 -0.95 -24.50
N GLY A 322 -1.04 -2.04 -23.91
CA GLY A 322 -0.72 -2.48 -22.51
C GLY A 322 -1.91 -2.55 -21.51
N LEU A 323 -1.72 -2.21 -20.23
CA LEU A 323 -2.75 -2.26 -19.16
C LEU A 323 -3.20 -0.85 -18.70
N TRP A 324 -4.50 -0.56 -18.61
CA TRP A 324 -4.98 0.72 -18.02
C TRP A 324 -4.63 0.80 -16.53
N PRO A 325 -4.18 1.95 -15.96
CA PRO A 325 -4.15 3.30 -16.56
C PRO A 325 -2.80 3.74 -17.13
N CYS A 326 -1.73 2.96 -16.96
CA CYS A 326 -0.35 3.33 -17.30
C CYS A 326 0.27 2.31 -18.25
N TYR A 327 1.07 2.75 -19.21
CA TYR A 327 1.92 1.89 -20.05
C TYR A 327 3.40 2.08 -19.75
#